data_AF-A0A6A6WX46-F1
#
_entry.id   AF-A0A6A6WX46-F1
#
_cell.length_a   1.000
_cell.length_b   1.000
_cell.length_c   1.000
_cell.angle_alpha   90.00
_cell.angle_beta   90.00
_cell.angle_gamma   90.00
#
_symmetry.space_group_name_H-M   'P 1'
#
loop_
_entity.id
_entity.type
_entity.pdbx_description
1 polymer ?
#
loop_
_entity_poly.entity_id
_entity_poly.type
_entity_poly.pdbx_seq_one_letter_code
_entity_poly.pdbx_strand_id
1 'polypeptide(L)'
;MLPTQVCCPLLPRPHQHYTTLTMPPPTNAQSTSNEANIQLALQAIKQDATLSVRRAAQLYNVPQRTLNNRRAGIASRRDWKPKSRMLT
;
A
#
# COMPACT_ATOMS: atom_id res chain seq x y z
N MET A 1 -55.91 41.93 -11.17
CA MET A 1 -54.61 41.48 -10.61
C MET A 1 -54.52 39.98 -10.82
N LEU A 2 -53.67 39.51 -11.74
CA LEU A 2 -53.47 38.09 -12.01
C LEU A 2 -52.19 37.64 -11.30
N PRO A 3 -52.18 36.54 -10.53
CA PRO A 3 -50.94 35.94 -10.07
C PRO A 3 -50.34 35.14 -11.24
N THR A 4 -49.20 35.60 -11.77
CA THR A 4 -48.37 34.79 -12.66
C THR A 4 -47.79 33.63 -11.87
N GLN A 5 -48.41 32.46 -12.03
CA GLN A 5 -47.95 31.19 -11.49
C GLN A 5 -46.70 30.77 -12.31
N VAL A 6 -45.53 30.91 -11.70
CA VAL A 6 -44.27 30.41 -12.28
C VAL A 6 -44.23 28.91 -12.05
N CYS A 7 -44.74 28.15 -13.01
CA CYS A 7 -44.57 26.71 -13.04
C CYS A 7 -43.10 26.42 -13.42
N CYS A 8 -42.23 26.22 -12.42
CA CYS A 8 -40.91 25.66 -12.66
C CYS A 8 -41.11 24.17 -13.01
N PRO A 9 -40.83 23.72 -14.25
CA PRO A 9 -40.90 22.30 -14.53
C PRO A 9 -39.80 21.60 -13.72
N LEU A 10 -40.21 20.64 -12.90
CA LEU A 10 -39.31 19.69 -12.26
C LEU A 10 -38.52 18.97 -13.37
N LEU A 11 -37.26 19.34 -13.58
CA LEU A 11 -36.38 18.56 -14.44
C LEU A 11 -36.32 17.12 -13.89
N PRO A 12 -36.49 16.08 -14.71
CA PRO A 12 -36.28 14.71 -14.27
C PRO A 12 -34.84 14.58 -13.78
N ARG A 13 -34.65 14.01 -12.59
CA ARG A 13 -33.30 13.67 -12.11
C ARG A 13 -32.70 12.73 -13.14
N PRO A 14 -31.56 13.05 -13.76
CA PRO A 14 -30.87 12.06 -14.56
C PRO A 14 -30.55 10.91 -13.62
N HIS A 15 -31.09 9.73 -13.90
CA HIS A 15 -30.58 8.51 -13.31
C HIS A 15 -29.11 8.44 -13.72
N GLN A 16 -28.24 8.84 -12.79
CA GLN A 16 -26.81 8.63 -12.94
C GLN A 16 -26.63 7.11 -12.92
N HIS A 17 -26.63 6.51 -14.11
CA HIS A 17 -25.92 5.27 -14.33
C HIS A 17 -24.44 5.62 -14.18
N TYR A 18 -24.00 5.77 -12.93
CA TYR A 18 -22.58 5.71 -12.66
C TYR A 18 -22.20 4.29 -13.06
N THR A 19 -21.53 4.15 -14.20
CA THR A 19 -20.76 2.95 -14.47
C THR A 19 -19.86 2.77 -13.27
N THR A 20 -20.11 1.73 -12.48
CA THR A 20 -19.17 1.24 -11.50
C THR A 20 -17.94 0.80 -12.29
N LEU A 21 -17.03 1.74 -12.56
CA LEU A 21 -15.65 1.42 -12.87
C LEU A 21 -15.14 0.77 -11.61
N THR A 22 -15.33 -0.55 -11.53
CA THR A 22 -14.64 -1.42 -10.59
C THR A 22 -13.17 -1.13 -10.79
N MET A 23 -12.61 -0.29 -9.94
CA MET A 23 -11.17 -0.09 -9.92
C MET A 23 -10.60 -1.47 -9.62
N PRO A 24 -9.82 -2.07 -10.53
CA PRO A 24 -9.11 -3.28 -10.17
C PRO A 24 -8.34 -2.95 -8.90
N PRO A 25 -8.37 -3.83 -7.88
CA PRO A 25 -7.60 -3.60 -6.67
C PRO A 25 -6.16 -3.28 -7.11
N PRO A 26 -5.51 -2.24 -6.56
CA PRO A 26 -4.19 -1.84 -6.98
C PRO A 26 -3.31 -3.10 -6.94
N THR A 27 -2.93 -3.56 -8.12
CA THR A 27 -2.19 -4.80 -8.27
C THR A 27 -0.79 -4.49 -7.77
N ASN A 28 -0.56 -4.75 -6.48
CA ASN A 28 0.71 -4.57 -5.82
C ASN A 28 1.67 -5.70 -6.26
N ALA A 29 1.86 -5.86 -7.57
CA ALA A 29 2.71 -6.89 -8.16
C ALA A 29 4.17 -6.43 -8.32
N GLN A 30 4.51 -5.18 -7.97
CA GLN A 30 5.86 -4.63 -8.20
C GLN A 30 6.65 -4.28 -6.92
N SER A 31 6.29 -4.83 -5.75
CA SER A 31 7.19 -4.86 -4.59
C SER A 31 7.79 -6.23 -4.29
N THR A 32 7.60 -7.21 -5.17
CA THR A 32 8.12 -8.58 -5.00
C THR A 32 9.65 -8.63 -5.05
N SER A 33 10.29 -7.73 -5.81
CA SER A 33 11.75 -7.70 -5.97
C SER A 33 12.52 -7.28 -4.71
N ASN A 34 11.99 -6.38 -3.88
CA ASN A 34 12.77 -5.83 -2.75
C ASN A 34 12.65 -6.69 -1.48
N GLU A 35 11.45 -7.20 -1.18
CA GLU A 35 11.24 -7.95 0.07
C GLU A 35 11.87 -9.35 0.03
N ALA A 36 11.87 -10.01 -1.14
CA ALA A 36 12.55 -11.29 -1.32
C ALA A 36 14.06 -11.14 -1.06
N ASN A 37 14.70 -10.11 -1.62
CA ASN A 37 16.12 -9.83 -1.39
C ASN A 37 16.44 -9.50 0.07
N ILE A 38 15.54 -8.78 0.76
CA ILE A 38 15.66 -8.52 2.20
C ILE A 38 15.63 -9.84 2.97
N GLN A 39 14.71 -10.75 2.66
CA GLN A 39 14.62 -12.04 3.36
C GLN A 39 15.84 -12.92 3.12
N LEU A 40 16.33 -12.98 1.88
CA LEU A 40 17.58 -13.69 1.55
C LEU A 40 18.77 -13.09 2.30
N ALA A 41 18.88 -11.76 2.35
CA ALA A 41 19.95 -11.09 3.08
C ALA A 41 19.89 -11.33 4.60
N LEU A 42 18.68 -11.37 5.18
CA LEU A 42 18.48 -11.73 6.59
C LEU A 42 18.85 -13.19 6.87
N GLN A 43 18.52 -14.10 5.96
CA GLN A 43 18.90 -15.50 6.07
C GLN A 43 20.42 -15.67 5.97
N ALA A 44 21.08 -14.98 5.04
CA ALA A 44 22.54 -15.03 4.88
C ALA A 44 23.27 -14.56 6.15
N ILE A 45 22.82 -13.47 6.79
CA ILE A 45 23.38 -12.99 8.07
C ILE A 45 23.18 -14.00 9.21
N LYS A 46 22.07 -14.76 9.19
CA LYS A 46 21.83 -15.81 10.19
C LYS A 46 22.72 -17.04 9.96
N GLN A 47 22.99 -17.37 8.70
CA GLN A 47 23.79 -18.53 8.31
C GLN A 47 25.29 -18.27 8.49
N ASP A 48 25.74 -17.05 8.22
CA ASP A 48 27.13 -16.63 8.36
C ASP A 48 27.25 -15.48 9.37
N ALA A 49 27.73 -15.82 10.58
CA ALA A 49 27.93 -14.84 11.65
C ALA A 49 29.02 -13.81 11.36
N THR A 50 29.89 -14.06 10.37
CA THR A 50 30.93 -13.11 9.94
C THR A 50 30.40 -12.07 8.94
N LEU A 51 29.24 -12.34 8.33
CA LEU A 51 28.64 -11.47 7.33
C LEU A 51 28.00 -10.23 7.98
N SER A 52 28.63 -9.07 7.78
CA SER A 52 28.06 -7.80 8.25
C SER A 52 26.79 -7.40 7.49
N VAL A 53 25.90 -6.67 8.16
CA VAL A 53 24.69 -6.06 7.58
C VAL A 53 25.03 -5.22 6.33
N ARG A 54 26.10 -4.43 6.40
CA ARG A 54 26.54 -3.58 5.28
C ARG A 54 26.94 -4.42 4.06
N ARG A 55 27.64 -5.53 4.29
CA ARG A 55 28.07 -6.44 3.22
C ARG A 55 26.88 -7.17 2.61
N ALA A 56 25.98 -7.70 3.43
CA ALA A 56 24.74 -8.33 2.96
C ALA A 56 23.87 -7.35 2.14
N ALA A 57 23.74 -6.11 2.61
CA ALA A 57 23.01 -5.06 1.89
C ALA A 57 23.55 -4.83 0.47
N GLN A 58 24.87 -4.82 0.32
CA GLN A 58 25.52 -4.71 -1.01
C GLN A 58 25.31 -5.95 -1.87
N LEU A 59 25.46 -7.15 -1.30
CA LEU A 59 25.34 -8.42 -2.04
C LEU A 59 23.94 -8.62 -2.62
N TYR A 60 22.91 -8.25 -1.86
CA TYR A 60 21.51 -8.43 -2.24
C TYR A 60 20.87 -7.17 -2.82
N ASN A 61 21.67 -6.13 -3.08
CA ASN A 61 21.22 -4.84 -3.62
C ASN A 61 20.03 -4.23 -2.85
N VAL A 62 20.12 -4.24 -1.51
CA VAL A 62 19.09 -3.67 -0.63
C VAL A 62 19.67 -2.52 0.19
N PRO A 63 18.92 -1.42 0.42
CA PRO A 63 19.40 -0.35 1.28
C PRO A 63 19.66 -0.85 2.70
N GLN A 64 20.83 -0.51 3.25
CA GLN A 64 21.24 -0.95 4.60
C GLN A 64 20.20 -0.57 5.67
N ARG A 65 19.61 0.62 5.58
CA ARG A 65 18.56 1.10 6.49
C ARG A 65 17.33 0.19 6.46
N THR A 66 16.91 -0.24 5.27
CA THR A 66 15.77 -1.13 5.10
C THR A 66 16.06 -2.50 5.73
N LEU A 67 17.26 -3.04 5.52
CA LEU A 67 17.66 -4.31 6.11
C LEU A 67 17.73 -4.24 7.64
N ASN A 68 18.25 -3.16 8.21
CA ASN A 68 18.26 -2.93 9.67
C ASN A 68 16.85 -2.86 10.26
N ASN A 69 15.94 -2.11 9.62
CA ASN A 69 14.55 -2.01 10.06
C ASN A 69 13.88 -3.38 10.09
N ARG A 70 14.08 -4.18 9.03
CA ARG A 70 13.50 -5.52 8.91
C ARG A 70 14.09 -6.50 9.92
N ARG A 71 15.40 -6.40 10.21
CA ARG A 71 16.04 -7.13 11.30
C ARG A 71 15.48 -6.76 12.68
N ALA A 72 15.09 -5.50 12.88
CA ALA A 72 14.44 -5.02 14.10
C ALA A 72 12.92 -5.34 14.17
N GLY A 73 12.37 -6.07 13.18
CA GLY A 73 10.95 -6.42 13.12
C GLY A 73 10.03 -5.29 12.65
N ILE A 74 10.60 -4.19 12.13
CA ILE A 74 9.81 -3.07 11.60
C ILE A 74 9.32 -3.44 10.20
N ALA A 75 8.00 -3.57 10.07
CA ALA A 75 7.36 -3.84 8.79
C ALA A 75 7.32 -2.60 7.89
N SER A 76 7.13 -2.81 6.57
CA SER A 76 6.85 -1.69 5.66
C SER A 76 5.55 -1.01 6.06
N ARG A 77 5.47 0.30 5.79
CA ARG A 77 4.26 1.10 6.03
C ARG A 77 3.03 0.56 5.29
N ARG A 78 3.21 -0.15 4.17
CA ARG A 78 2.10 -0.83 3.46
C ARG A 78 1.53 -2.01 4.23
N ASP A 79 2.38 -2.70 4.99
CA ASP A 79 2.00 -3.89 5.75
C ASP A 79 1.43 -3.53 7.13
N TRP A 80 1.69 -2.29 7.60
CA TRP A 80 1.19 -1.76 8.86
C TRP A 80 -0.34 -1.66 8.85
N LYS A 81 -0.99 -2.28 9.83
CA LYS A 81 -2.43 -2.14 10.06
C LYS A 81 -2.70 -1.16 11.21
N PRO A 82 -3.53 -0.11 11.00
CA PRO A 82 -3.88 0.81 12.08
C PRO A 82 -4.78 0.12 13.12
N LYS A 83 -4.56 0.42 14.40
CA LYS A 83 -5.38 -0.10 15.52
C LYS A 83 -6.85 0.31 15.43
N SER A 84 -7.15 1.43 14.77
CA SER A 84 -8.52 1.92 14.57
C SER A 84 -9.45 0.92 13.86
N ARG A 85 -8.89 -0.06 13.14
CA ARG A 85 -9.66 -1.12 12.48
C ARG A 85 -10.36 -2.10 13.44
N MET A 86 -10.01 -2.07 14.73
CA MET A 86 -10.61 -2.90 15.79
C MET A 86 -11.68 -2.17 16.61
N LEU A 87 -12.05 -0.93 16.25
CA LEU A 87 -12.97 -0.09 17.03
C LEU A 87 -14.43 -0.11 16.55
N THR A 88 -14.80 -1.05 15.68
CA THR A 88 -16.17 -1.28 15.17
C THR A 88 -16.76 -2.52 15.80
#